data_AF-A0A7K2EB29-F1
#
_entry.id   AF-A0A7K2EB29-F1
#
_cell.length_a   1.000
_cell.length_b   1.000
_cell.length_c   1.000
_cell.angle_alpha   90.00
_cell.angle_beta   90.00
_cell.angle_gamma   90.00
#
_symmetry.space_group_name_H-M   'P 1'
#
loop_
_entity.id
_entity.type
_entity.pdbx_description
1 polymer ?
#
loop_
_entity_poly.entity_id
_entity_poly.type
_entity_poly.pdbx_seq_one_letter_code
_entity_poly.pdbx_strand_id
1 'polypeptide(L)'
;MTESTPEQGSADGYAAALAELQKILDALEAPDVDVDALASHVDRAAELLRFCRERLVAAETQVTEIVAGLEDLTTESDAPGESSGDG
;
A
#
# COMPACT_ATOMS: atom_id res chain seq x y z
N MET A 1 25.01 -1.45 17.00
CA MET A 1 25.02 -0.13 16.34
C MET A 1 25.56 -0.39 14.95
N THR A 2 24.80 -0.45 13.86
CA THR A 2 23.63 0.30 13.35
C THR A 2 22.82 -0.67 12.48
N GLU A 3 21.56 -0.94 12.81
CA GLU A 3 20.34 -0.31 12.29
C GLU A 3 19.72 -1.15 11.16
N SER A 4 18.52 -1.63 11.45
CA SER A 4 17.64 -2.41 10.60
C SER A 4 17.32 -1.64 9.31
N THR A 5 17.74 -2.14 8.15
CA THR A 5 17.23 -1.66 6.86
C THR A 5 16.39 -2.78 6.25
N PRO A 6 15.06 -2.64 6.14
CA PRO A 6 14.28 -3.54 5.31
C PRO A 6 14.55 -3.16 3.84
N GLU A 7 15.70 -3.61 3.33
CA GLU A 7 16.03 -3.70 1.90
C GLU A 7 15.15 -4.80 1.27
N GLN A 8 13.84 -4.58 1.21
CA GLN A 8 12.92 -5.49 0.51
C GLN A 8 12.18 -4.73 -0.59
N GLY A 9 12.98 -4.04 -1.43
CA GLY A 9 12.61 -3.74 -2.80
C GLY A 9 12.87 -4.96 -3.67
N SER A 10 12.18 -6.08 -3.39
CA SER A 10 12.27 -7.27 -4.23
C SER A 10 11.79 -6.94 -5.65
N ALA A 11 12.33 -7.65 -6.64
CA ALA A 11 12.01 -7.49 -8.06
C ALA A 11 10.51 -7.60 -8.41
N ASP A 12 9.67 -7.98 -7.44
CA ASP A 12 8.21 -8.06 -7.47
C ASP A 12 7.52 -6.99 -6.60
N GLY A 13 8.19 -5.88 -6.29
CA GLY A 13 7.68 -4.82 -5.41
C GLY A 13 6.70 -3.86 -6.09
N TYR A 14 5.96 -3.08 -5.30
CA TYR A 14 5.04 -2.03 -5.79
C TYR A 14 5.72 -1.08 -6.79
N ALA A 15 6.96 -0.68 -6.53
CA ALA A 15 7.73 0.17 -7.43
C ALA A 15 8.04 -0.48 -8.79
N ALA A 16 8.30 -1.79 -8.81
CA ALA A 16 8.53 -2.54 -10.05
C ALA A 16 7.22 -2.65 -10.86
N ALA A 17 6.10 -2.97 -10.20
CA ALA A 17 4.79 -2.99 -10.83
C ALA A 17 4.40 -1.63 -11.41
N LEU A 18 4.70 -0.54 -10.72
CA LEU A 18 4.47 0.82 -11.20
C LEU A 18 5.35 1.16 -12.42
N ALA A 19 6.62 0.75 -12.42
CA ALA A 19 7.51 0.94 -13.55
C ALA A 19 7.07 0.14 -14.78
N GLU A 20 6.53 -1.07 -14.58
CA GLU A 20 5.95 -1.86 -15.66
C GLU A 20 4.67 -1.23 -16.22
N LEU A 21 3.77 -0.74 -15.35
CA LEU A 21 2.58 0.02 -15.77
C LEU A 21 2.95 1.23 -16.64
N GLN A 22 3.99 1.97 -16.27
CA GLN A 22 4.44 3.12 -17.08
C GLN A 22 4.90 2.69 -18.48
N LYS A 23 5.66 1.59 -18.59
CA LYS A 23 6.08 1.04 -19.89
C LYS A 23 4.91 0.60 -20.75
N ILE A 24 3.89 0.01 -20.13
CA ILE A 24 2.66 -0.39 -20.82
C ILE A 24 1.93 0.85 -21.36
N LEU A 25 1.83 1.92 -20.56
CA LEU A 25 1.25 3.18 -21.01
C LEU A 25 2.02 3.77 -22.19
N ASP A 26 3.36 3.83 -22.11
CA ASP A 26 4.20 4.32 -23.22
C ASP A 26 3.99 3.50 -24.50
N ALA A 27 3.82 2.17 -24.37
CA ALA A 27 3.55 1.29 -25.51
C ALA A 27 2.14 1.48 -26.10
N LEU A 28 1.15 1.84 -25.28
CA LEU A 28 -0.22 2.13 -25.71
C LEU A 28 -0.34 3.48 -26.42
N GLU A 29 0.50 4.44 -26.09
CA GLU A 29 0.55 5.76 -26.73
C GLU A 29 1.36 5.77 -28.04
N ALA A 30 1.98 4.64 -28.40
CA ALA A 30 2.75 4.52 -29.62
C ALA A 30 1.86 4.65 -30.87
N PRO A 31 2.30 5.37 -31.92
CA PRO A 31 1.47 5.67 -33.09
C PRO A 31 1.09 4.46 -33.94
N ASP A 32 1.83 3.35 -33.83
CA ASP A 32 1.65 2.11 -34.60
C ASP A 32 1.21 0.92 -33.71
N VAL A 33 0.50 1.20 -32.61
CA VAL A 33 0.02 0.13 -31.72
C VAL A 33 -1.09 -0.69 -32.38
N ASP A 34 -0.93 -2.01 -32.37
CA ASP A 34 -1.92 -2.96 -32.89
C ASP A 34 -3.07 -3.17 -31.88
N VAL A 35 -4.32 -3.30 -32.38
CA VAL A 35 -5.51 -3.47 -31.53
C VAL A 35 -5.48 -4.75 -30.69
N ASP A 36 -4.86 -5.83 -31.18
CA ASP A 36 -4.68 -7.07 -30.42
C ASP A 36 -3.60 -6.91 -29.34
N ALA A 37 -2.59 -6.09 -29.61
CA ALA A 37 -1.58 -5.71 -28.61
C ALA A 37 -2.17 -4.81 -27.51
N LEU A 38 -3.07 -3.90 -27.87
CA LEU A 38 -3.84 -3.08 -26.92
C LEU A 38 -4.57 -3.93 -25.89
N ALA A 39 -5.30 -4.97 -26.33
CA ALA A 39 -6.03 -5.85 -25.42
C ALA A 39 -5.08 -6.56 -24.44
N SER A 40 -3.95 -7.07 -24.94
CA SER A 40 -2.94 -7.76 -24.13
C SER A 40 -2.27 -6.84 -23.11
N HIS A 41 -1.95 -5.61 -23.52
CA HIS A 41 -1.37 -4.57 -22.66
C HIS A 41 -2.34 -4.14 -21.54
N VAL A 42 -3.62 -3.96 -21.87
CA VAL A 42 -4.65 -3.59 -20.89
C VAL A 42 -4.89 -4.73 -19.88
N ASP A 43 -4.92 -5.98 -20.33
CA ASP A 43 -5.06 -7.14 -19.44
C ASP A 43 -3.91 -7.21 -18.44
N ARG A 44 -2.67 -7.08 -18.93
CA ARG A 44 -1.48 -7.03 -18.08
C ARG A 44 -1.51 -5.86 -17.10
N ALA A 45 -1.90 -4.67 -17.55
CA ALA A 45 -2.04 -3.52 -16.67
C ALA A 45 -3.08 -3.76 -15.56
N ALA A 46 -4.19 -4.43 -15.86
CA ALA A 46 -5.21 -4.77 -14.88
C ALA A 46 -4.68 -5.73 -13.79
N GLU A 47 -3.84 -6.70 -14.16
CA GLU A 47 -3.15 -7.57 -13.18
C GLU A 47 -2.25 -6.78 -12.24
N LEU A 48 -1.41 -5.90 -12.80
CA LEU A 48 -0.49 -5.06 -12.02
C LEU A 48 -1.25 -4.12 -11.08
N LEU A 49 -2.36 -3.53 -11.53
CA LEU A 49 -3.21 -2.68 -10.69
C LEU A 49 -3.84 -3.45 -9.53
N ARG A 50 -4.30 -4.69 -9.76
CA ARG A 50 -4.82 -5.56 -8.68
C ARG A 50 -3.73 -5.82 -7.64
N PHE A 51 -2.54 -6.20 -8.08
CA PHE A 51 -1.39 -6.41 -7.21
C PHE A 51 -1.06 -5.16 -6.38
N CYS A 52 -0.97 -3.99 -7.02
CA CYS A 52 -0.73 -2.72 -6.36
C CYS A 52 -1.78 -2.42 -5.29
N ARG A 53 -3.07 -2.65 -5.60
CA ARG A 53 -4.17 -2.42 -4.65
C ARG A 53 -4.09 -3.34 -3.44
N GLU A 54 -3.81 -4.62 -3.63
CA GLU A 54 -3.65 -5.58 -2.53
C GLU A 54 -2.51 -5.18 -1.59
N ARG A 55 -1.40 -4.69 -2.16
CA ARG A 55 -0.26 -4.19 -1.38
C ARG A 55 -0.62 -2.95 -0.55
N LEU A 56 -1.36 -2.01 -1.14
CA LEU A 56 -1.82 -0.81 -0.44
C LEU A 56 -2.76 -1.16 0.71
N VAL A 57 -3.74 -2.06 0.49
CA VAL A 57 -4.67 -2.50 1.55
C VAL A 57 -3.90 -3.20 2.68
N ALA A 58 -2.95 -4.07 2.35
CA ALA A 58 -2.13 -4.74 3.37
C ALA A 58 -1.31 -3.73 4.20
N ALA A 59 -0.75 -2.70 3.56
CA ALA A 59 -0.03 -1.64 4.25
C ALA A 59 -0.96 -0.81 5.14
N GLU A 60 -2.16 -0.45 4.66
CA GLU A 60 -3.18 0.27 5.42
C GLU A 60 -3.61 -0.51 6.67
N THR A 61 -3.86 -1.81 6.55
CA THR A 61 -4.17 -2.69 7.68
C THR A 61 -3.05 -2.69 8.70
N GLN A 62 -1.80 -2.88 8.26
CA GLN A 62 -0.65 -2.89 9.16
C GLN A 62 -0.48 -1.56 9.91
N VAL A 63 -0.64 -0.42 9.21
CA VAL A 63 -0.60 0.90 9.85
C VAL A 63 -1.70 1.04 10.89
N THR A 64 -2.93 0.60 10.56
CA THR A 64 -4.07 0.65 11.47
C THR A 64 -3.83 -0.19 12.73
N GLU A 65 -3.30 -1.41 12.60
CA GLU A 65 -2.96 -2.27 13.73
C GLU A 65 -1.86 -1.66 14.61
N ILE A 66 -0.84 -1.06 14.01
CA ILE A 66 0.22 -0.36 14.75
C ILE A 66 -0.39 0.79 15.55
N VAL A 67 -1.17 1.67 14.92
CA VAL A 67 -1.79 2.82 15.58
C VAL A 67 -2.69 2.38 16.74
N ALA A 68 -3.56 1.38 16.53
CA ALA A 68 -4.43 0.84 17.57
C ALA A 68 -3.63 0.29 18.76
N GLY A 69 -2.51 -0.40 18.49
CA GLY A 69 -1.61 -0.88 19.54
C GLY A 69 -0.93 0.25 20.33
N LEU A 70 -0.64 1.39 19.70
CA LEU A 70 -0.14 2.57 20.41
C LEU A 70 -1.22 3.20 21.31
N GLU A 71 -2.47 3.27 20.84
CA GLU A 71 -3.59 3.83 21.60
C GLU A 71 -3.90 3.01 22.86
N ASP A 72 -3.86 1.68 22.75
CA ASP A 72 -4.06 0.74 23.87
C ASP A 72 -3.01 0.97 24.97
N LEU A 73 -1.73 1.12 24.59
CA LEU A 73 -0.63 1.40 25.52
C LEU A 73 -0.75 2.76 26.24
N THR A 74 -1.46 3.72 25.65
CA THR A 74 -1.65 5.06 26.25
C THR A 74 -2.90 5.17 27.12
N THR A 75 -3.90 4.31 26.91
CA THR A 75 -5.20 4.37 27.61
C THR A 75 -5.15 3.77 29.02
N GLU A 76 -4.16 2.91 29.33
CA GLU A 76 -3.95 2.45 30.72
C GLU A 76 -3.43 3.54 31.68
N SER A 77 -2.99 4.70 31.17
CA SER A 77 -2.38 5.76 32.00
C SER A 77 -3.29 6.97 32.29
N ASP A 78 -4.48 7.06 31.69
CA ASP A 78 -5.43 8.18 31.92
C ASP A 78 -6.79 7.63 32.37
N ALA A 79 -6.88 7.26 33.65
CA ALA A 79 -8.17 7.07 34.29
C ALA A 79 -8.77 8.46 34.56
N PRO A 80 -9.95 8.81 34.00
CA PRO A 80 -10.64 10.01 34.41
C PRO A 80 -11.21 9.75 35.81
N GLY A 81 -10.51 10.27 36.82
CA GLY A 81 -11.06 10.43 38.15
C GLY A 81 -12.12 11.52 38.12
N GLU A 82 -13.35 11.21 37.70
CA GLU A 82 -14.49 12.07 37.98
C GLU A 82 -15.17 11.62 39.28
N SER A 83 -14.81 12.39 40.30
CA SER A 83 -15.34 12.43 41.65
C SER A 83 -16.86 12.42 41.67
N SER A 84 -17.40 11.60 42.57
CA SER A 84 -18.74 11.78 43.12
C SER A 84 -18.94 13.24 43.56
N GLY A 85 -20.09 13.79 43.20
CA GLY A 85 -20.60 15.06 43.69
C GLY A 85 -22.11 14.94 43.89
N ASP A 86 -22.51 14.17 44.90
CA ASP A 86 -23.86 14.19 45.48
C ASP A 86 -23.88 15.32 46.52
N GLY A 87 -24.74 16.33 46.30
CA GLY A 87 -24.88 17.51 47.14
C GLY A 87 -25.98 18.43 46.66
#